data_AF-Q7P4R6-F1
#
_entry.id   AF-Q7P4R6-F1
#
_cell.length_a   1.000
_cell.length_b   1.000
_cell.length_c   1.000
_cell.angle_alpha   90.00
_cell.angle_beta   90.00
_cell.angle_gamma   90.00
#
_symmetry.space_group_name_H-M   'P 1'
#
loop_
_entity.id
_entity.type
_entity.pdbx_description
1 polymer ?
#
loop_
_entity_poly.entity_id
_entity_poly.type
_entity_poly.pdbx_seq_one_letter_code
_entity_poly.pdbx_strand_id
1 'polypeptide(L)'
;MEVSKMEKKVIGVYAPANAAHIWFEEKYLFAKKQLENIGFKIVEGNLVKDKIYQGYRTASAKERAEEMMHLVKNKDIDIMMPVIGGYNSGSLLPYLDFDEIEKSKKKFFGYSDITAIQMAILKKTDLKPIYGGSLIPTFGEYEGISPFLKNTLENLFFKKSYSLEEPEFYSNKLLNAFTDEWKTKKREYTKNEGWKILNKGEIEGEVIVANIDRYFSITSCY
;
A
#
# COMPACT_ATOMS: atom_id res chain seq x y z
N MET A 1 -34.30 1.00 -6.98
CA MET A 1 -33.35 2.12 -6.80
C MET A 1 -31.99 1.62 -7.22
N GLU A 2 -31.42 2.24 -8.24
CA GLU A 2 -30.21 1.80 -8.92
C GLU A 2 -28.99 1.85 -7.98
N VAL A 3 -28.24 0.75 -7.94
CA VAL A 3 -26.87 0.76 -7.40
C VAL A 3 -26.07 1.66 -8.34
N SER A 4 -25.75 2.89 -7.91
CA SER A 4 -24.84 3.75 -8.66
C SER A 4 -23.56 2.96 -8.93
N LYS A 5 -23.25 2.69 -10.21
CA LYS A 5 -21.97 2.09 -10.59
C LYS A 5 -20.88 3.04 -10.08
N MET A 6 -20.21 2.67 -8.99
CA MET A 6 -18.98 3.32 -8.58
C MET A 6 -18.03 3.30 -9.78
N GLU A 7 -17.46 4.45 -10.09
CA GLU A 7 -16.44 4.56 -11.14
C GLU A 7 -15.31 3.59 -10.80
N LYS A 8 -15.07 2.59 -11.66
CA LYS A 8 -14.05 1.57 -11.39
C LYS A 8 -12.68 2.24 -11.38
N LYS A 9 -12.00 2.26 -10.23
CA LYS A 9 -10.63 2.74 -10.10
C LYS A 9 -9.63 1.67 -10.54
N VAL A 10 -8.53 2.10 -11.13
CA VAL A 10 -7.44 1.25 -11.59
C VAL A 10 -6.23 1.42 -10.66
N ILE A 11 -5.69 0.30 -10.22
CA ILE A 11 -4.52 0.24 -9.34
C ILE A 11 -3.32 -0.20 -10.16
N GLY A 12 -2.28 0.63 -10.18
CA GLY A 12 -0.94 0.31 -10.67
C GLY A 12 -0.13 -0.37 -9.58
N VAL A 13 0.24 -1.63 -9.79
CA VAL A 13 1.03 -2.42 -8.84
C VAL A 13 2.49 -2.44 -9.25
N TYR A 14 3.39 -2.03 -8.35
CA TYR A 14 4.84 -1.96 -8.58
C TYR A 14 5.63 -2.64 -7.47
N ALA A 15 6.88 -3.03 -7.72
CA ALA A 15 7.73 -3.75 -6.78
C ALA A 15 8.92 -2.89 -6.30
N PRO A 16 8.71 -1.96 -5.35
CA PRO A 16 9.74 -1.02 -4.92
C PRO A 16 10.77 -1.62 -3.96
N ALA A 17 10.53 -2.82 -3.41
CA ALA A 17 11.39 -3.41 -2.40
C ALA A 17 11.55 -4.93 -2.57
N ASN A 18 10.97 -5.72 -1.66
CA ASN A 18 11.09 -7.17 -1.66
C ASN A 18 10.35 -7.80 -2.85
N ALA A 19 10.88 -8.89 -3.38
CA ALA A 19 10.27 -9.65 -4.48
C ALA A 19 9.22 -10.67 -3.99
N ALA A 20 8.39 -10.27 -3.02
CA ALA A 20 7.45 -11.18 -2.35
C ALA A 20 6.35 -11.75 -3.26
N HIS A 21 6.07 -11.09 -4.38
CA HIS A 21 5.15 -11.62 -5.41
C HIS A 21 5.70 -12.86 -6.11
N ILE A 22 7.01 -13.09 -6.05
CA ILE A 22 7.67 -14.30 -6.57
C ILE A 22 7.73 -15.37 -5.49
N TRP A 23 8.17 -15.00 -4.28
CA TRP A 23 8.27 -15.95 -3.16
C TRP A 23 6.91 -16.49 -2.71
N PHE A 24 5.86 -15.68 -2.82
CA PHE A 24 4.51 -16.00 -2.37
C PHE A 24 3.50 -15.81 -3.52
N GLU A 25 3.79 -16.38 -4.70
CA GLU A 25 3.00 -16.20 -5.91
C GLU A 25 1.50 -16.50 -5.69
N GLU A 26 1.16 -17.61 -5.04
CA GLU A 26 -0.25 -17.94 -4.76
C GLU A 26 -0.94 -16.87 -3.93
N LYS A 27 -0.27 -16.36 -2.89
CA LYS A 27 -0.81 -15.31 -2.02
C LYS A 27 -0.93 -13.98 -2.75
N TYR A 28 0.01 -13.67 -3.65
CA TYR A 28 -0.05 -12.52 -4.53
C TYR A 28 -1.24 -12.58 -5.51
N LEU A 29 -1.42 -13.71 -6.19
CA LEU A 29 -2.53 -13.92 -7.11
C LEU A 29 -3.88 -13.86 -6.38
N PHE A 30 -3.95 -14.44 -5.18
CA PHE A 30 -5.12 -14.35 -4.32
C PHE A 30 -5.42 -12.89 -3.95
N ALA A 31 -4.42 -12.13 -3.51
CA ALA A 31 -4.56 -10.71 -3.18
C ALA A 31 -5.07 -9.87 -4.36
N LYS A 32 -4.51 -10.11 -5.55
CA LYS A 32 -4.96 -9.48 -6.80
C LYS A 32 -6.43 -9.77 -7.07
N LYS A 33 -6.82 -11.04 -6.94
CA LYS A 33 -8.19 -11.48 -7.19
C LYS A 33 -9.19 -10.88 -6.22
N GLN A 34 -8.82 -10.72 -4.95
CA GLN A 34 -9.67 -10.07 -3.94
C GLN A 34 -10.02 -8.63 -4.32
N LEU A 35 -9.03 -7.83 -4.76
CA LEU A 35 -9.25 -6.46 -5.22
C LEU A 35 -10.12 -6.41 -6.49
N GLU A 36 -9.89 -7.31 -7.44
CA GLU A 36 -10.72 -7.42 -8.65
C GLU A 36 -12.19 -7.76 -8.32
N ASN A 37 -12.41 -8.66 -7.36
CA ASN A 37 -13.74 -9.08 -6.93
C ASN A 37 -14.56 -7.93 -6.31
N ILE A 38 -13.89 -6.96 -5.68
CA ILE A 38 -14.55 -5.76 -5.13
C ILE A 38 -14.58 -4.58 -6.10
N GLY A 39 -14.17 -4.79 -7.36
CA GLY A 39 -14.44 -3.87 -8.47
C GLY A 39 -13.24 -3.05 -8.96
N PHE A 40 -12.05 -3.23 -8.42
CA PHE A 40 -10.83 -2.60 -8.95
C PHE A 40 -10.34 -3.31 -10.21
N LYS A 41 -9.59 -2.58 -11.05
CA LYS A 41 -8.75 -3.20 -12.09
C LYS A 41 -7.29 -3.09 -11.66
N ILE A 42 -6.50 -4.12 -11.94
CA ILE A 42 -5.07 -4.14 -11.62
C ILE A 42 -4.25 -4.04 -12.90
N VAL A 43 -3.28 -3.12 -12.91
CA VAL A 43 -2.24 -3.02 -13.94
C VAL A 43 -0.91 -3.27 -13.27
N GLU A 44 -0.19 -4.30 -13.69
CA GLU A 44 1.11 -4.67 -13.15
C GLU A 44 2.23 -3.91 -13.85
N GLY A 45 3.22 -3.44 -13.09
CA GLY A 45 4.49 -2.98 -13.64
C GLY A 45 5.29 -4.13 -14.26
N ASN A 46 6.26 -3.79 -15.10
CA ASN A 46 7.01 -4.80 -15.86
C ASN A 46 7.82 -5.74 -14.95
N LEU A 47 8.42 -5.24 -13.86
CA LEU A 47 9.19 -6.10 -12.95
C LEU A 47 8.29 -7.09 -12.20
N VAL A 48 7.08 -6.64 -11.83
CA VAL A 48 6.04 -7.51 -11.24
C VAL A 48 5.60 -8.58 -12.24
N LYS A 49 5.20 -8.15 -13.44
CA LYS A 49 4.65 -9.01 -14.49
C LYS A 49 5.67 -10.03 -14.98
N ASP A 50 6.91 -9.60 -15.21
CA ASP A 50 7.98 -10.41 -15.76
C ASP A 50 8.73 -11.20 -14.67
N LYS A 51 8.27 -11.10 -13.40
CA LYS A 51 8.83 -11.80 -12.23
C LYS A 51 10.35 -11.61 -12.09
N ILE A 52 10.80 -10.36 -12.23
CA ILE A 52 12.23 -10.03 -12.15
C ILE A 52 12.70 -10.17 -10.70
N TYR A 53 13.85 -10.83 -10.50
CA TYR A 53 14.35 -11.18 -9.18
C TYR A 53 15.85 -10.93 -9.07
N GLN A 54 16.27 -10.27 -8.00
CA GLN A 54 17.67 -10.04 -7.66
C GLN A 54 17.91 -10.25 -6.16
N GLY A 55 17.80 -11.50 -5.70
CA GLY A 55 18.06 -11.87 -4.31
C GLY A 55 17.04 -11.24 -3.36
N TYR A 56 17.45 -10.38 -2.44
CA TYR A 56 16.52 -9.78 -1.47
C TYR A 56 15.61 -8.68 -2.05
N ARG A 57 15.72 -8.34 -3.35
CA ARG A 57 14.96 -7.29 -4.03
C ARG A 57 14.58 -7.71 -5.45
N THR A 58 13.69 -6.94 -6.09
CA THR A 58 13.24 -7.20 -7.47
C THR A 58 14.32 -6.90 -8.51
N ALA A 59 14.86 -5.68 -8.53
CA ALA A 59 15.84 -5.21 -9.52
C ALA A 59 16.72 -4.09 -8.95
N SER A 60 17.57 -3.48 -9.78
CA SER A 60 18.35 -2.30 -9.36
C SER A 60 17.44 -1.15 -8.91
N ALA A 61 18.01 -0.17 -8.20
CA ALA A 61 17.25 1.00 -7.75
C ALA A 61 16.66 1.81 -8.92
N LYS A 62 17.42 1.92 -10.01
CA LYS A 62 17.00 2.62 -11.22
C LYS A 62 15.85 1.88 -11.93
N GLU A 63 15.97 0.57 -12.15
CA GLU A 63 14.92 -0.23 -12.80
C GLU A 63 13.60 -0.23 -12.01
N ARG A 64 13.67 -0.32 -10.66
CA ARG A 64 12.48 -0.22 -9.81
C ARG A 64 11.83 1.16 -9.85
N ALA A 65 12.64 2.22 -9.94
CA ALA A 65 12.13 3.58 -10.13
C ALA A 65 11.51 3.76 -11.52
N GLU A 66 12.11 3.20 -12.57
CA GLU A 66 11.58 3.22 -13.94
C GLU A 66 10.23 2.50 -14.04
N GLU A 67 10.07 1.34 -13.39
CA GLU A 67 8.77 0.66 -13.29
C GLU A 67 7.71 1.57 -12.65
N MET A 68 8.03 2.16 -11.50
CA MET A 68 7.13 3.07 -10.81
C MET A 68 6.77 4.27 -11.71
N MET A 69 7.74 4.89 -12.37
CA MET A 69 7.53 6.06 -13.22
C MET A 69 6.75 5.74 -14.51
N HIS A 70 6.89 4.53 -15.07
CA HIS A 70 6.04 4.08 -16.17
C HIS A 70 4.57 4.02 -15.77
N LEU A 71 4.26 3.49 -14.58
CA LEU A 71 2.90 3.45 -14.05
C LEU A 71 2.39 4.85 -13.67
N VAL A 72 3.24 5.74 -13.14
CA VAL A 72 2.89 7.15 -12.87
C VAL A 72 2.44 7.86 -14.16
N LYS A 73 3.13 7.62 -15.28
CA LYS A 73 2.83 8.23 -16.59
C LYS A 73 1.61 7.63 -17.28
N ASN A 74 1.15 6.45 -16.85
CA ASN A 74 -0.07 5.85 -17.38
C ASN A 74 -1.30 6.62 -16.87
N LYS A 75 -2.06 7.22 -17.80
CA LYS A 75 -3.24 8.04 -17.50
C LYS A 75 -4.44 7.24 -17.01
N ASP A 76 -4.47 5.93 -17.27
CA ASP A 76 -5.57 5.05 -16.85
C ASP A 76 -5.45 4.60 -15.40
N ILE A 77 -4.32 4.87 -14.72
CA ILE A 77 -4.07 4.48 -13.34
C ILE A 77 -4.48 5.59 -12.38
N ASP A 78 -5.32 5.27 -11.40
CA ASP A 78 -5.75 6.18 -10.34
C ASP A 78 -4.89 6.06 -9.07
N ILE A 79 -4.48 4.84 -8.74
CA ILE A 79 -3.87 4.50 -7.45
C ILE A 79 -2.55 3.74 -7.69
N MET A 80 -1.49 4.20 -7.05
CA MET A 80 -0.19 3.52 -7.01
C MET A 80 -0.14 2.66 -5.74
N MET A 81 0.08 1.35 -5.90
CA MET A 81 0.14 0.39 -4.79
C MET A 81 1.39 -0.49 -4.89
N PRO A 82 2.23 -0.55 -3.86
CA PRO A 82 3.37 -1.45 -3.85
C PRO A 82 2.90 -2.89 -3.62
N VAL A 83 3.61 -3.86 -4.20
CA VAL A 83 3.43 -5.29 -3.91
C VAL A 83 3.61 -5.55 -2.40
N ILE A 84 4.70 -5.03 -1.85
CA ILE A 84 5.08 -5.12 -0.43
C ILE A 84 6.16 -4.07 -0.11
N GLY A 85 6.36 -3.77 1.18
CA GLY A 85 7.53 -3.06 1.69
C GLY A 85 8.81 -3.90 1.76
N GLY A 86 9.80 -3.43 2.51
CA GLY A 86 11.11 -4.08 2.68
C GLY A 86 12.08 -3.16 3.42
N TYR A 87 13.28 -2.94 2.87
CA TYR A 87 14.29 -2.07 3.50
C TYR A 87 15.03 -1.17 2.50
N ASN A 88 14.55 -1.07 1.25
CA ASN A 88 15.34 -0.51 0.16
C ASN A 88 14.53 0.34 -0.83
N SER A 89 13.27 0.66 -0.53
CA SER A 89 12.45 1.56 -1.36
C SER A 89 13.03 2.97 -1.47
N GLY A 90 13.77 3.44 -0.46
CA GLY A 90 14.40 4.77 -0.48
C GLY A 90 15.55 4.88 -1.49
N SER A 91 16.06 3.75 -1.99
CA SER A 91 17.07 3.78 -3.07
C SER A 91 16.50 4.29 -4.39
N LEU A 92 15.17 4.30 -4.57
CA LEU A 92 14.51 4.80 -5.78
C LEU A 92 14.58 6.33 -5.87
N LEU A 93 14.67 7.05 -4.75
CA LEU A 93 14.47 8.50 -4.68
C LEU A 93 15.32 9.32 -5.68
N PRO A 94 16.61 9.03 -5.91
CA PRO A 94 17.42 9.77 -6.88
C PRO A 94 16.97 9.64 -8.35
N TYR A 95 16.09 8.68 -8.64
CA TYR A 95 15.63 8.35 -9.99
C TYR A 95 14.15 8.70 -10.22
N LEU A 96 13.46 9.22 -9.21
CA LEU A 96 12.06 9.62 -9.32
C LEU A 96 11.94 11.05 -9.85
N ASP A 97 11.08 11.24 -10.83
CA ASP A 97 10.70 12.55 -11.36
C ASP A 97 9.47 13.04 -10.59
N PHE A 98 9.70 13.95 -9.64
CA PHE A 98 8.64 14.46 -8.76
C PHE A 98 7.67 15.40 -9.47
N ASP A 99 8.09 16.05 -10.56
CA ASP A 99 7.20 16.91 -11.35
C ASP A 99 6.17 16.03 -12.09
N GLU A 100 6.60 14.90 -12.65
CA GLU A 100 5.70 13.94 -13.27
C GLU A 100 4.80 13.23 -12.24
N ILE A 101 5.32 12.94 -11.05
CA ILE A 101 4.50 12.45 -9.92
C ILE A 101 3.41 13.47 -9.58
N GLU A 102 3.76 14.74 -9.39
CA GLU A 102 2.81 15.80 -9.07
C GLU A 102 1.74 16.00 -10.14
N LYS A 103 2.14 16.01 -11.42
CA LYS A 103 1.22 16.14 -12.57
C LYS A 103 0.25 14.97 -12.66
N SER A 104 0.65 13.78 -12.20
CA SER A 104 -0.20 12.59 -12.29
C SER A 104 -1.47 12.67 -11.44
N LYS A 105 -1.46 13.46 -10.36
CA LYS A 105 -2.54 13.57 -9.35
C LYS A 105 -3.06 12.22 -8.82
N LYS A 106 -2.24 11.17 -8.93
CA LYS A 106 -2.55 9.81 -8.47
C LYS A 106 -2.55 9.72 -6.95
N LYS A 107 -3.28 8.74 -6.42
CA LYS A 107 -3.21 8.37 -5.00
C LYS A 107 -2.04 7.42 -4.75
N PHE A 108 -1.14 7.76 -3.84
CA PHE A 108 0.00 6.92 -3.48
C PHE A 108 -0.29 6.16 -2.18
N PHE A 109 -0.71 4.89 -2.31
CA PHE A 109 -1.05 4.02 -1.18
C PHE A 109 0.15 3.16 -0.79
N GLY A 110 0.46 3.06 0.50
CA GLY A 110 1.64 2.34 0.98
C GLY A 110 1.79 2.38 2.50
N TYR A 111 2.65 1.53 3.06
CA TYR A 111 3.03 1.59 4.48
C TYR A 111 4.42 0.95 4.70
N SER A 112 4.92 1.00 5.94
CA SER A 112 6.23 0.42 6.31
C SER A 112 7.38 1.09 5.54
N ASP A 113 8.25 0.34 4.85
CA ASP A 113 9.39 0.88 4.07
C ASP A 113 8.99 1.99 3.09
N ILE A 114 7.78 1.90 2.55
CA ILE A 114 7.21 2.83 1.57
C ILE A 114 7.09 4.25 2.13
N THR A 115 7.19 4.41 3.46
CA THR A 115 7.37 5.70 4.14
C THR A 115 8.43 6.56 3.45
N ALA A 116 9.55 5.99 3.00
CA ALA A 116 10.60 6.78 2.34
C ALA A 116 10.12 7.47 1.05
N ILE A 117 9.36 6.73 0.23
CA ILE A 117 8.76 7.28 -1.00
C ILE A 117 7.66 8.28 -0.63
N GLN A 118 6.79 7.95 0.33
CA GLN A 118 5.68 8.81 0.73
C GLN A 118 6.15 10.14 1.32
N MET A 119 7.19 10.13 2.17
CA MET A 119 7.75 11.36 2.72
C MET A 119 8.44 12.20 1.66
N ALA A 120 9.10 11.58 0.67
CA ALA A 120 9.66 12.31 -0.46
C ALA A 120 8.56 12.97 -1.31
N ILE A 121 7.48 12.25 -1.61
CA ILE A 121 6.32 12.81 -2.34
C ILE A 121 5.71 13.97 -1.56
N LEU A 122 5.46 13.80 -0.26
CA LEU A 122 4.90 14.85 0.60
C LEU A 122 5.83 16.08 0.67
N LYS A 123 7.15 15.87 0.64
CA LYS A 123 8.13 16.96 0.69
C LYS A 123 8.31 17.70 -0.63
N LYS A 124 8.11 17.01 -1.75
CA LYS A 124 8.47 17.49 -3.10
C LYS A 124 7.25 17.90 -3.95
N THR A 125 6.04 17.62 -3.50
CA THR A 125 4.80 17.83 -4.26
C THR A 125 3.66 18.25 -3.32
N ASP A 126 2.57 18.79 -3.86
CA ASP A 126 1.34 19.06 -3.10
C ASP A 126 0.45 17.81 -2.91
N LEU A 127 0.93 16.62 -3.27
CA LEU A 127 0.18 15.39 -3.09
C LEU A 127 0.19 14.95 -1.62
N LYS A 128 -0.90 14.30 -1.22
CA LYS A 128 -1.09 13.73 0.13
C LYS A 128 -1.10 12.20 0.03
N PRO A 129 0.04 11.52 0.20
CA PRO A 129 0.10 10.06 0.15
C PRO A 129 -0.73 9.42 1.25
N ILE A 130 -1.25 8.23 0.97
CA ILE A 130 -2.12 7.48 1.87
C ILE A 130 -1.31 6.41 2.58
N TYR A 131 -1.03 6.63 3.87
CA TYR A 131 -0.45 5.60 4.72
C TYR A 131 -1.53 4.55 5.05
N GLY A 132 -1.39 3.34 4.51
CA GLY A 132 -2.39 2.29 4.63
C GLY A 132 -1.78 0.91 4.59
N GLY A 133 -1.68 0.34 3.40
CA GLY A 133 -1.30 -1.06 3.20
C GLY A 133 -0.44 -1.31 1.97
N SER A 134 -0.25 -2.58 1.64
CA SER A 134 0.39 -3.01 0.38
C SER A 134 -0.28 -4.30 -0.10
N LEU A 135 -0.10 -4.67 -1.35
CA LEU A 135 -0.91 -5.70 -1.99
C LEU A 135 -0.97 -7.01 -1.19
N ILE A 136 0.19 -7.62 -0.92
CA ILE A 136 0.26 -8.97 -0.33
C ILE A 136 -0.16 -8.99 1.15
N PRO A 137 0.41 -8.16 2.05
CA PRO A 137 0.06 -8.20 3.47
C PRO A 137 -1.37 -7.78 3.77
N THR A 138 -1.95 -6.88 2.96
CA THR A 138 -3.28 -6.33 3.24
C THR A 138 -4.40 -7.11 2.57
N PHE A 139 -4.21 -7.56 1.32
CA PHE A 139 -5.27 -8.21 0.55
C PHE A 139 -5.04 -9.72 0.35
N GLY A 140 -3.88 -10.24 0.76
CA GLY A 140 -3.54 -11.66 0.69
C GLY A 140 -4.03 -12.49 1.89
N GLU A 141 -4.87 -11.95 2.76
CA GLU A 141 -5.48 -12.71 3.85
C GLU A 141 -6.49 -13.71 3.29
N TYR A 142 -6.39 -14.99 3.63
CA TYR A 142 -7.17 -16.05 2.97
C TYR A 142 -8.66 -15.96 3.27
N GLU A 143 -9.03 -15.39 4.42
CA GLU A 143 -10.42 -15.07 4.76
C GLU A 143 -11.03 -13.96 3.85
N GLY A 144 -10.20 -13.31 3.04
CA GLY A 144 -10.59 -12.29 2.08
C GLY A 144 -10.70 -10.90 2.67
N ILE A 145 -11.29 -9.97 1.91
CA ILE A 145 -11.48 -8.59 2.33
C ILE A 145 -12.66 -8.50 3.30
N SER A 146 -12.38 -8.13 4.55
CA SER A 146 -13.41 -7.90 5.57
C SER A 146 -14.30 -6.69 5.24
N PRO A 147 -15.53 -6.61 5.78
CA PRO A 147 -16.38 -5.44 5.62
C PRO A 147 -15.72 -4.13 6.09
N PHE A 148 -14.97 -4.17 7.20
CA PHE A 148 -14.21 -3.02 7.70
C PHE A 148 -13.15 -2.54 6.71
N LEU A 149 -12.36 -3.48 6.16
CA LEU A 149 -11.34 -3.14 5.15
C LEU A 149 -12.01 -2.58 3.88
N LYS A 150 -13.12 -3.19 3.42
CA LYS A 150 -13.87 -2.69 2.27
C LYS A 150 -14.35 -1.25 2.49
N ASN A 151 -14.99 -0.94 3.63
CA ASN A 151 -15.43 0.41 3.97
C ASN A 151 -14.25 1.39 4.05
N THR A 152 -13.12 0.94 4.59
CA THR A 152 -11.89 1.73 4.66
C THR A 152 -11.36 2.09 3.26
N LEU A 153 -11.35 1.15 2.31
CA LEU A 153 -10.94 1.44 0.93
C LEU A 153 -11.92 2.40 0.24
N GLU A 154 -13.23 2.24 0.47
CA GLU A 154 -14.25 3.17 -0.05
C GLU A 154 -14.00 4.59 0.45
N ASN A 155 -13.72 4.74 1.74
CA ASN A 155 -13.35 6.01 2.35
C ASN A 155 -12.08 6.61 1.74
N LEU A 156 -10.99 5.83 1.66
CA LEU A 156 -9.68 6.30 1.17
C LEU A 156 -9.68 6.65 -0.32
N PHE A 157 -10.35 5.84 -1.14
CA PHE A 157 -10.23 5.92 -2.60
C PHE A 157 -11.35 6.68 -3.28
N PHE A 158 -12.48 6.92 -2.61
CA PHE A 158 -13.64 7.57 -3.24
C PHE A 158 -14.17 8.79 -2.50
N LYS A 159 -13.95 8.91 -1.18
CA LYS A 159 -14.42 10.07 -0.41
C LYS A 159 -13.37 11.19 -0.36
N LYS A 160 -13.84 12.43 -0.26
CA LYS A 160 -13.01 13.62 -0.05
C LYS A 160 -12.66 13.83 1.43
N SER A 161 -13.59 13.48 2.32
CA SER A 161 -13.45 13.57 3.77
C SER A 161 -14.29 12.48 4.43
N TYR A 162 -13.81 11.94 5.54
CA TYR A 162 -14.47 10.93 6.35
C TYR A 162 -13.84 10.88 7.75
N SER A 163 -14.59 10.35 8.73
CA SER A 163 -14.07 10.10 10.07
C SER A 163 -13.41 8.73 10.15
N LEU A 164 -12.33 8.62 10.93
CA LEU A 164 -11.75 7.31 11.22
C LEU A 164 -12.69 6.49 12.11
N GLU A 165 -13.00 5.30 11.64
CA GLU A 165 -13.78 4.33 12.40
C GLU A 165 -12.84 3.39 13.14
N GLU A 166 -13.20 3.08 14.38
CA GLU A 166 -12.47 2.09 15.15
C GLU A 166 -12.80 0.68 14.64
N PRO A 167 -11.80 -0.18 14.38
CA PRO A 167 -12.07 -1.58 14.07
C PRO A 167 -12.58 -2.29 15.34
N GLU A 168 -13.65 -3.08 15.23
CA GLU A 168 -14.17 -3.88 16.36
C GLU A 168 -13.19 -4.99 16.78
N PHE A 169 -12.39 -5.49 15.83
CA PHE A 169 -11.42 -6.55 16.04
C PHE A 169 -10.11 -6.25 15.33
N TYR A 170 -9.00 -6.70 15.90
CA TYR A 170 -7.69 -6.65 15.28
C TYR A 170 -6.96 -7.98 15.39
N SER A 171 -5.91 -8.15 14.60
CA SER A 171 -5.01 -9.31 14.71
C SER A 171 -3.60 -8.89 14.34
N ASN A 172 -2.64 -9.29 15.17
CA ASN A 172 -1.20 -9.20 14.90
C ASN A 172 -0.55 -10.60 14.80
N LYS A 173 -1.37 -11.66 14.73
CA LYS A 173 -0.88 -13.03 14.65
C LYS A 173 -0.25 -13.28 13.29
N LEU A 174 0.98 -13.79 13.27
CA LEU A 174 1.62 -14.18 12.03
C LEU A 174 1.06 -15.53 11.58
N LEU A 175 0.54 -15.57 10.35
CA LEU A 175 0.33 -16.82 9.61
C LEU A 175 1.44 -16.92 8.58
N ASN A 176 2.25 -17.97 8.67
CA ASN A 176 3.47 -18.06 7.88
C ASN A 176 3.15 -18.22 6.38
N ALA A 177 3.66 -17.30 5.55
CA ALA A 177 3.47 -17.32 4.10
C ALA A 177 4.40 -18.32 3.38
N PHE A 178 5.45 -18.80 4.05
CA PHE A 178 6.36 -19.84 3.54
C PHE A 178 5.81 -21.27 3.71
N THR A 179 4.72 -21.43 4.45
CA THR A 179 4.01 -22.71 4.65
C THR A 179 2.56 -22.54 4.23
N ASP A 180 1.78 -23.61 4.24
CA ASP A 180 0.33 -23.53 3.97
C ASP A 180 -0.48 -22.95 5.15
N GLU A 181 0.16 -22.47 6.23
CA GLU A 181 -0.55 -21.93 7.39
C GLU A 181 -1.47 -20.77 7.03
N TRP A 182 -1.05 -19.90 6.11
CA TRP A 182 -1.87 -18.77 5.65
C TRP A 182 -3.15 -19.18 4.91
N LYS A 183 -3.25 -20.44 4.45
CA LYS A 183 -4.46 -21.00 3.80
C LYS A 183 -5.26 -21.92 4.73
N THR A 184 -4.57 -22.58 5.66
CA THR A 184 -5.13 -23.70 6.44
C THR A 184 -5.56 -23.31 7.85
N LYS A 185 -4.99 -22.25 8.42
CA LYS A 185 -5.35 -21.75 9.75
C LYS A 185 -6.25 -20.52 9.63
N LYS A 186 -7.32 -20.50 10.42
CA LYS A 186 -8.10 -19.28 10.60
C LYS A 186 -7.28 -18.27 11.40
N ARG A 187 -7.40 -17.00 11.05
CA ARG A 187 -6.78 -15.93 11.82
C ARG A 187 -7.50 -15.77 13.15
N GLU A 188 -6.72 -15.72 14.22
CA GLU A 188 -7.23 -15.36 15.54
C GLU A 188 -7.34 -13.84 15.62
N TYR A 189 -8.51 -13.37 16.03
CA TYR A 189 -8.80 -11.96 16.24
C TYR A 189 -9.02 -11.67 17.72
N THR A 190 -8.56 -10.49 18.13
CA THR A 190 -8.76 -9.94 19.47
C THR A 190 -9.76 -8.80 19.38
N LYS A 191 -10.73 -8.76 20.31
CA LYS A 191 -11.66 -7.64 20.42
C LYS A 191 -10.88 -6.36 20.73
N ASN A 192 -11.15 -5.31 19.98
CA ASN A 192 -10.57 -4.00 20.24
C ASN A 192 -11.34 -3.30 21.37
N GLU A 193 -10.62 -2.74 22.35
CA GLU A 193 -11.23 -2.17 23.55
C GLU A 193 -11.62 -0.69 23.42
N GLY A 194 -11.19 -0.02 22.36
CA GLY A 194 -11.31 1.43 22.27
C GLY A 194 -10.00 2.09 21.90
N TRP A 195 -10.11 3.28 21.31
CA TRP A 195 -9.03 4.27 21.36
C TRP A 195 -8.62 4.53 22.82
N LYS A 196 -7.34 4.34 23.12
CA LYS A 196 -6.78 4.67 24.44
C LYS A 196 -6.34 6.14 24.48
N ILE A 197 -7.05 6.94 25.25
CA ILE A 197 -6.70 8.36 25.45
C ILE A 197 -5.58 8.46 26.49
N LEU A 198 -4.37 8.85 26.05
CA LEU A 198 -3.22 9.07 26.94
C LEU A 198 -3.24 10.46 27.57
N ASN A 199 -3.59 11.48 26.79
CA ASN A 199 -3.77 12.86 27.24
C ASN A 199 -5.10 13.38 26.69
N LYS A 200 -5.96 13.90 27.56
CA LYS A 200 -7.26 14.45 27.16
C LYS A 200 -7.08 15.86 26.61
N GLY A 201 -7.77 16.16 25.52
CA GLY A 201 -7.77 17.47 24.87
C GLY A 201 -8.29 17.36 23.44
N GLU A 202 -8.39 18.51 22.78
CA GLU A 202 -8.80 18.63 21.38
C GLU A 202 -7.73 19.45 20.62
N ILE A 203 -7.40 19.02 19.41
CA ILE A 203 -6.45 19.68 18.52
C ILE A 203 -6.92 19.49 17.08
N GLU A 204 -6.68 20.51 16.24
CA GLU A 204 -6.88 20.45 14.80
C GLU A 204 -5.53 20.71 14.11
N GLY A 205 -5.19 19.90 13.11
CA GLY A 205 -3.95 20.03 12.37
C GLY A 205 -3.79 18.97 11.28
N GLU A 206 -2.81 19.17 10.41
CA GLU A 206 -2.44 18.17 9.42
C GLU A 206 -1.70 17.01 10.08
N VAL A 207 -2.11 15.78 9.75
CA VAL A 207 -1.53 14.56 10.32
C VAL A 207 -0.60 13.91 9.30
N ILE A 208 0.64 13.66 9.72
CA ILE A 208 1.59 12.83 8.98
C ILE A 208 1.67 11.48 9.70
N VAL A 209 1.38 10.41 8.97
CA VAL A 209 1.50 9.04 9.47
C VAL A 209 2.66 8.36 8.77
N ALA A 210 3.54 7.71 9.54
CA ALA A 210 4.76 7.09 9.04
C ALA A 210 5.16 5.88 9.89
N ASN A 211 5.95 4.99 9.31
CA ASN A 211 6.70 4.02 10.12
C ASN A 211 7.85 4.74 10.82
N ILE A 212 7.92 4.62 12.15
CA ILE A 212 8.86 5.38 12.98
C ILE A 212 10.33 5.10 12.62
N ASP A 213 10.72 3.83 12.50
CA ASP A 213 12.10 3.44 12.16
C ASP A 213 12.50 3.99 10.80
N ARG A 214 11.60 3.86 9.82
CA ARG A 214 11.85 4.36 8.48
C ARG A 214 11.93 5.88 8.44
N TYR A 215 11.04 6.57 9.15
CA TYR A 215 11.05 8.03 9.25
C TYR A 215 12.34 8.55 9.90
N PHE A 216 12.82 7.94 10.98
CA PHE A 216 14.11 8.27 11.56
C PHE A 216 15.25 8.03 10.56
N SER A 217 15.28 6.88 9.89
CA SER A 217 16.38 6.57 8.95
C SER A 217 16.56 7.58 7.81
N ILE A 218 15.50 8.27 7.40
CA ILE A 218 15.55 9.29 6.32
C ILE A 218 15.72 10.72 6.83
N THR A 219 15.50 10.96 8.14
CA THR A 219 15.65 12.29 8.76
C THR A 219 16.94 12.44 9.55
N SER A 220 17.52 11.33 10.05
CA SER A 220 18.76 11.31 10.85
C SER A 220 20.06 11.44 10.03
N CYS A 221 19.98 11.73 8.73
CA CYS A 221 21.16 11.96 7.88
C CYS A 221 21.58 13.45 7.80
N TYR A 222 21.22 14.25 8.81
CA TYR A 222 21.65 15.65 8.96
C TYR A 222 22.24 15.88 10.35
#